data_AF-A0A2V8DR28-F1
#
_entry.id   AF-A0A2V8DR28-F1
#
_cell.length_a   1.000
_cell.length_b   1.000
_cell.length_c   1.000
_cell.angle_alpha   90.00
_cell.angle_beta   90.00
_cell.angle_gamma   90.00
#
_symmetry.space_group_name_H-M   'P 1'
#
loop_
_entity.id
_entity.type
_entity.pdbx_description
1 polymer ?
#
loop_
_entity_poly.entity_id
_entity_poly.type
_entity_poly.pdbx_seq_one_letter_code
_entity_poly.pdbx_strand_id
1 'polypeptide(L)'
;MRQVRSRMLERGDQLLTSALTLGELLVKPWEKGEAAVRDHEATIRQTATVLPFDAASAPRYAAIRADRTIKAPDVIQLACAATAGVDLFITNDDRLSRKHVADVKFITSLERAYL
;
A
#
# COMPACT_ATOMS: atom_id res chain seq x y z
N MET A 1 10.58 -7.47 -9.25
CA MET A 1 9.14 -7.55 -8.92
C MET A 1 8.56 -8.96 -9.08
N ARG A 2 8.88 -9.66 -10.19
CA ARG A 2 8.33 -11.01 -10.44
C ARG A 2 8.64 -12.02 -9.34
N GLN A 3 9.85 -12.00 -8.79
CA GLN A 3 10.27 -12.95 -7.74
C GLN A 3 9.53 -12.73 -6.41
N VAL A 4 9.37 -11.47 -5.97
CA VAL A 4 8.57 -11.15 -4.76
C VAL A 4 7.14 -11.63 -4.93
N ARG A 5 6.50 -11.32 -6.07
CA ARG A 5 5.14 -11.79 -6.36
C ARG A 5 5.03 -13.32 -6.41
N SER A 6 6.00 -14.01 -7.03
CA SER A 6 6.02 -15.48 -7.07
C SER A 6 6.05 -16.08 -5.66
N ARG A 7 7.00 -15.62 -4.83
CA ARG A 7 7.13 -16.07 -3.44
C ARG A 7 5.87 -15.78 -2.61
N MET A 8 5.24 -14.63 -2.83
CA MET A 8 3.96 -14.29 -2.18
C MET A 8 2.87 -15.28 -2.56
N LEU A 9 2.73 -15.59 -3.86
CA LEU A 9 1.75 -16.56 -4.34
C LEU A 9 2.04 -17.98 -3.84
N GLU A 10 3.31 -18.40 -3.81
CA GLU A 10 3.74 -19.70 -3.28
C GLU A 10 3.40 -19.87 -1.79
N ARG A 11 3.50 -18.80 -0.99
CA ARG A 11 3.12 -18.79 0.43
C ARG A 11 1.61 -18.62 0.66
N GLY A 12 0.85 -18.26 -0.37
CA GLY A 12 -0.56 -17.90 -0.24
C GLY A 12 -0.78 -16.54 0.44
N ASP A 13 0.19 -15.62 0.34
CA ASP A 13 0.08 -14.28 0.92
C ASP A 13 -1.05 -13.49 0.22
N GLN A 14 -1.76 -12.67 1.00
CA GLN A 14 -2.72 -11.71 0.45
C GLN A 14 -2.00 -10.42 0.08
N LEU A 15 -2.16 -9.98 -1.18
CA LEU A 15 -1.67 -8.67 -1.60
C LEU A 15 -2.74 -7.60 -1.33
N LEU A 16 -2.36 -6.60 -0.54
CA LEU A 16 -3.21 -5.50 -0.12
C LEU A 16 -2.64 -4.18 -0.67
N THR A 17 -3.52 -3.24 -1.01
CA THR A 17 -3.14 -1.86 -1.39
C THR A 17 -4.20 -0.88 -0.89
N SER A 18 -3.91 0.42 -0.80
CA SER A 18 -4.93 1.41 -0.44
C SER A 18 -5.69 1.96 -1.65
N ALA A 19 -6.89 2.49 -1.42
CA ALA A 19 -7.64 3.26 -2.41
C ALA A 19 -6.88 4.51 -2.89
N LEU A 20 -6.01 5.08 -2.05
CA LEU A 20 -5.12 6.17 -2.44
C LEU A 20 -4.17 5.72 -3.55
N THR A 21 -3.51 4.56 -3.39
CA THR A 21 -2.63 4.01 -4.43
C THR A 21 -3.38 3.68 -5.70
N LEU A 22 -4.60 3.15 -5.60
CA LEU A 22 -5.46 2.97 -6.78
C LEU A 22 -5.69 4.31 -7.49
N GLY A 23 -6.05 5.37 -6.76
CA GLY A 23 -6.21 6.71 -7.32
C GLY A 23 -4.97 7.23 -8.03
N GLU A 24 -3.79 7.08 -7.42
CA GLU A 24 -2.49 7.46 -8.02
C GLU A 24 -2.21 6.68 -9.32
N LEU A 25 -2.51 5.39 -9.36
CA LEU A 25 -2.31 4.54 -10.52
C LEU A 25 -3.28 4.86 -11.67
N LEU A 26 -4.47 5.39 -11.37
CA LEU A 26 -5.48 5.76 -12.37
C LEU A 26 -5.23 7.12 -13.02
N VAL A 27 -4.29 7.94 -12.53
CA VAL A 27 -3.97 9.25 -13.12
C VAL A 27 -3.56 9.15 -14.59
N LYS A 28 -2.63 8.26 -14.95
CA LYS A 28 -2.19 8.10 -16.36
C LYS A 28 -3.26 7.42 -17.25
N PRO A 29 -3.98 6.38 -16.78
CA PRO A 29 -5.13 5.82 -17.51
C PRO A 29 -6.22 6.85 -17.80
N TRP A 30 -6.45 7.81 -16.90
CA TRP A 30 -7.47 8.85 -17.06
C TRP A 30 -7.30 9.66 -18.36
N GLU A 31 -6.05 10.02 -18.70
CA GLU A 31 -5.71 10.73 -19.92
C GLU A 31 -6.03 9.94 -21.20
N LYS A 32 -6.16 8.61 -21.10
CA LYS A 32 -6.46 7.69 -22.21
C LYS A 32 -7.95 7.35 -22.34
N GLY A 33 -8.79 7.89 -21.46
CA GLY A 33 -10.24 7.73 -21.49
C GLY A 33 -10.78 6.60 -20.61
N GLU A 34 -12.11 6.52 -20.52
CA GLU A 34 -12.84 5.70 -19.55
C GLU A 34 -12.52 4.20 -19.65
N ALA A 35 -12.37 3.66 -20.87
CA ALA A 35 -12.02 2.25 -21.06
C ALA A 35 -10.68 1.91 -20.40
N ALA A 36 -9.66 2.75 -20.58
CA ALA A 36 -8.35 2.54 -19.96
C ALA A 36 -8.43 2.59 -18.43
N VAL A 37 -9.23 3.50 -17.86
CA VAL A 37 -9.44 3.59 -16.40
C VAL A 37 -10.07 2.30 -15.87
N ARG A 38 -11.15 1.82 -16.50
CA ARG A 38 -11.85 0.59 -16.10
C ARG A 38 -10.94 -0.63 -16.19
N ASP A 39 -10.16 -0.76 -17.26
CA ASP A 39 -9.24 -1.88 -17.45
C ASP A 39 -8.13 -1.89 -16.39
N HIS A 40 -7.59 -0.72 -16.04
CA HIS A 40 -6.57 -0.62 -14.98
C HIS A 40 -7.16 -0.91 -13.60
N GLU A 41 -8.33 -0.37 -13.28
CA GLU A 41 -9.01 -0.65 -12.01
C GLU A 41 -9.30 -2.15 -11.86
N ALA A 42 -9.85 -2.79 -12.90
CA ALA A 42 -10.13 -4.22 -12.90
C ALA A 42 -8.86 -5.05 -12.68
N THR A 43 -7.77 -4.70 -13.38
CA THR A 43 -6.47 -5.38 -13.25
C THR A 43 -5.91 -5.29 -11.83
N ILE A 44 -6.01 -4.12 -11.18
CA ILE A 44 -5.56 -3.93 -9.81
C ILE A 44 -6.42 -4.73 -8.84
N ARG A 45 -7.74 -4.69 -8.97
CA ARG A 45 -8.67 -5.43 -8.10
C ARG A 45 -8.57 -6.95 -8.25
N GLN A 46 -8.18 -7.45 -9.43
CA GLN A 46 -7.88 -8.87 -9.64
C GLN A 46 -6.55 -9.30 -9.01
N THR A 47 -5.63 -8.35 -8.80
CA THR A 47 -4.29 -8.61 -8.27
C THR A 47 -4.18 -8.38 -6.76
N ALA A 48 -4.93 -7.43 -6.20
CA ALA A 48 -4.82 -6.99 -4.82
C ALA A 48 -6.18 -6.56 -4.25
N THR A 49 -6.37 -6.79 -2.95
CA THR A 49 -7.51 -6.21 -2.23
C THR A 49 -7.24 -4.73 -1.97
N VAL A 50 -8.18 -3.88 -2.38
CA VAL A 50 -8.09 -2.42 -2.19
C VAL A 50 -8.75 -2.02 -0.88
N LEU A 51 -7.95 -1.54 0.07
CA LEU A 51 -8.37 -1.06 1.37
C LEU A 51 -8.84 0.40 1.31
N PRO A 52 -10.01 0.74 1.87
CA PRO A 52 -10.45 2.12 1.97
C PRO A 52 -9.65 2.89 3.03
N PHE A 53 -9.54 4.21 2.85
CA PHE A 53 -9.20 5.11 3.95
C PHE A 53 -10.51 5.70 4.49
N ASP A 54 -10.97 5.18 5.63
CA ASP A 54 -12.23 5.53 6.26
C ASP A 54 -12.03 5.95 7.74
N ALA A 55 -13.14 6.16 8.45
CA ALA A 55 -13.11 6.56 9.85
C ALA A 55 -12.37 5.57 10.76
N ALA A 56 -12.33 4.27 10.42
CA ALA A 56 -11.61 3.27 11.20
C ALA A 56 -10.09 3.44 11.12
N SER A 57 -9.60 4.09 10.06
CA SER A 57 -8.18 4.39 9.88
C SER A 57 -7.74 5.71 10.52
N ALA A 58 -8.67 6.58 10.91
CA ALA A 58 -8.36 7.92 11.41
C ALA A 58 -7.50 7.93 12.70
N PRO A 59 -7.75 7.08 13.72
CA PRO A 59 -6.90 7.06 14.92
C PRO A 59 -5.45 6.66 14.62
N ARG A 60 -5.25 5.66 13.74
CA ARG A 60 -3.93 5.22 13.30
C ARG A 60 -3.22 6.29 12.48
N TYR A 61 -3.96 6.96 11.58
CA TYR A 61 -3.43 8.11 10.85
C TYR A 61 -2.93 9.19 11.81
N ALA A 62 -3.73 9.58 12.80
CA ALA A 62 -3.35 10.62 13.75
C ALA A 62 -2.08 10.23 14.55
N ALA A 63 -2.02 8.97 15.03
CA ALA A 63 -0.88 8.45 15.76
C ALA A 63 0.41 8.46 14.91
N ILE A 64 0.33 7.99 13.66
CA ILE A 64 1.49 7.95 12.75
C ILE A 64 1.90 9.37 12.33
N ARG A 65 0.93 10.26 12.07
CA ARG A 65 1.19 11.64 11.62
C ARG A 65 1.82 12.52 12.71
N ALA A 66 1.83 12.08 13.96
CA ALA A 66 2.64 12.70 15.01
C ALA A 66 4.12 12.78 14.60
N ASP A 67 4.62 11.78 13.85
CA ASP A 67 5.88 11.89 13.12
C ASP A 67 5.69 12.77 11.88
N ARG A 68 6.13 14.02 12.00
CA ARG A 68 5.98 15.01 10.91
C ARG A 68 6.86 14.71 9.69
N THR A 69 7.83 13.81 9.80
CA THR A 69 8.75 13.44 8.70
C THR A 69 8.13 12.48 7.69
N ILE A 70 7.01 11.83 8.04
CA ILE A 70 6.24 10.96 7.13
C ILE A 70 5.21 11.81 6.39
N LYS A 71 5.18 11.75 5.05
CA LYS A 71 4.25 12.56 4.25
C LYS A 71 2.83 12.04 4.39
N ALA A 72 1.84 12.93 4.24
CA ALA A 72 0.43 12.56 4.44
C ALA A 72 -0.04 11.36 3.57
N PRO A 73 0.33 11.24 2.27
CA PRO A 73 0.02 10.05 1.48
C PRO A 73 0.57 8.75 2.07
N ASP A 74 1.83 8.75 2.51
CA ASP A 74 2.46 7.58 3.16
C ASP A 74 1.75 7.23 4.46
N VAL A 75 1.35 8.24 5.25
CA VAL A 75 0.57 8.02 6.47
C VAL A 75 -0.80 7.39 6.16
N ILE A 76 -1.49 7.80 5.09
CA ILE A 76 -2.76 7.17 4.68
C ILE A 76 -2.54 5.70 4.36
N GLN A 77 -1.52 5.37 3.56
CA GLN A 77 -1.21 3.98 3.22
C GLN A 77 -0.88 3.14 4.46
N LEU A 78 -0.04 3.66 5.37
CA LEU A 78 0.31 2.98 6.61
C LEU A 78 -0.88 2.84 7.56
N ALA A 79 -1.76 3.83 7.62
CA ALA A 79 -2.96 3.77 8.44
C ALA A 79 -3.93 2.70 7.92
N CYS A 80 -4.14 2.60 6.60
CA CYS A 80 -4.91 1.51 6.00
C CYS A 80 -4.28 0.14 6.31
N ALA A 81 -2.96 0.02 6.15
CA ALA A 81 -2.23 -1.23 6.42
C ALA A 81 -2.34 -1.65 7.90
N ALA A 82 -2.14 -0.70 8.82
CA ALA A 82 -2.29 -0.90 10.25
C ALA A 82 -3.73 -1.28 10.62
N THR A 83 -4.74 -0.66 10.01
CA THR A 83 -6.16 -1.00 10.23
C THR A 83 -6.48 -2.42 9.80
N ALA A 84 -5.88 -2.88 8.70
CA ALA A 84 -6.04 -4.24 8.20
C ALA A 84 -5.13 -5.28 8.90
N GLY A 85 -4.24 -4.86 9.80
CA GLY A 85 -3.30 -5.75 10.49
C GLY A 85 -2.25 -6.37 9.57
N VAL A 86 -1.74 -5.59 8.60
CA VAL A 86 -0.74 -6.05 7.62
C VAL A 86 0.53 -6.52 8.31
N ASP A 87 0.99 -7.72 7.95
CA ASP A 87 2.27 -8.25 8.44
C ASP A 87 3.48 -7.55 7.82
N LEU A 88 3.47 -7.32 6.50
CA LEU A 88 4.60 -6.74 5.77
C LEU A 88 4.14 -5.60 4.86
N PHE A 89 4.63 -4.39 5.14
CA PHE A 89 4.48 -3.24 4.27
C PHE A 89 5.74 -3.05 3.42
N ILE A 90 5.57 -3.07 2.09
CA ILE A 90 6.67 -2.88 1.13
C ILE A 90 6.58 -1.47 0.55
N THR A 91 7.68 -0.72 0.59
CA THR A 91 7.76 0.65 0.06
C THR A 91 8.97 0.84 -0.83
N ASN A 92 8.90 1.79 -1.76
CA ASN A 92 10.07 2.25 -2.51
C ASN A 92 10.81 3.40 -1.80
N ASP A 93 10.25 3.95 -0.71
CA ASP A 93 10.93 4.97 0.10
C ASP A 93 11.73 4.31 1.23
N ASP A 94 13.05 4.28 1.06
CA ASP A 94 13.96 3.76 2.08
C ASP A 94 13.86 4.49 3.42
N ARG A 95 13.44 5.76 3.46
CA ARG A 95 13.24 6.48 4.71
C ARG A 95 12.05 5.90 5.47
N LEU A 96 11.00 5.52 4.75
CA LEU A 96 9.80 4.93 5.32
C LEU A 96 10.05 3.50 5.82
N SER A 97 10.87 2.74 5.10
CA SER A 97 11.27 1.38 5.49
C SER A 97 12.02 1.28 6.82
N ARG A 98 12.48 2.41 7.38
CA ARG A 98 13.13 2.49 8.71
C ARG A 98 12.19 2.94 9.81
N LYS A 99 10.92 3.20 9.50
CA LYS A 99 9.91 3.61 10.48
C LYS A 99 9.31 2.39 11.16
N HIS A 100 8.81 2.61 12.37
CA HIS A 100 8.01 1.64 13.09
C HIS A 100 6.60 2.19 13.23
N VAL A 101 5.61 1.37 12.87
CA VAL A 101 4.18 1.72 12.94
C VAL A 101 3.49 0.61 13.71
N ALA A 102 2.71 0.98 14.74
CA ALA A 102 1.90 0.02 15.47
C ALA A 102 0.93 -0.70 14.52
N ASP A 103 0.67 -1.98 14.76
CA ASP A 103 -0.17 -2.86 13.92
C ASP A 103 0.36 -3.14 12.50
N VAL A 104 1.62 -2.78 12.19
CA VAL A 104 2.33 -3.23 10.99
C VAL A 104 3.61 -3.94 11.43
N LYS A 105 3.69 -5.27 11.25
CA LYS A 105 4.80 -6.04 11.87
C LYS A 105 6.16 -5.68 11.28
N PHE A 106 6.24 -5.53 9.96
CA PHE A 106 7.48 -5.20 9.26
C PHE A 106 7.23 -4.14 8.18
N ILE A 107 8.16 -3.20 8.06
CA ILE A 107 8.24 -2.28 6.92
C ILE A 107 9.59 -2.52 6.24
N THR A 108 9.59 -2.79 4.94
CA THR A 108 10.82 -3.04 4.19
C THR A 108 10.83 -2.29 2.87
N SER A 109 12.02 -2.05 2.34
CA SER A 109 12.13 -1.53 0.98
C SER A 109 11.90 -2.66 -0.01
N LEU A 110 11.40 -2.32 -1.20
CA LEU A 110 11.22 -3.30 -2.26
C LEU A 110 12.53 -4.02 -2.61
N GLU A 111 13.67 -3.30 -2.58
CA GLU A 111 15.00 -3.88 -2.82
C GLU A 111 15.33 -4.98 -1.82
N ARG A 112 15.10 -4.74 -0.52
CA ARG A 112 15.39 -5.72 0.53
C ARG A 112 14.38 -6.86 0.57
N ALA A 113 13.18 -6.69 0.01
CA ALA A 113 12.22 -7.78 -0.12
C ALA A 113 12.64 -8.86 -1.14
N TYR A 114 13.64 -8.59 -2.00
CA TYR A 114 14.18 -9.59 -2.94
C TYR A 114 15.17 -10.56 -2.29
N LEU A 115 15.85 -10.13 -1.24
CA LEU A 115 16.85 -10.91 -0.51
C LEU A 115 16.14 -11.91 0.40
#